data_AF-A0A372DML7-F1
#
_entry.id   AF-A0A372DML7-F1
#
_cell.length_a   1.000
_cell.length_b   1.000
_cell.length_c   1.000
_cell.angle_alpha   90.00
_cell.angle_beta   90.00
_cell.angle_gamma   90.00
#
_symmetry.space_group_name_H-M   'P 1'
#
loop_
_entity.id
_entity.type
_entity.pdbx_description
1 polymer ?
#
loop_
_entity_poly.entity_id
_entity_poly.type
_entity_poly.pdbx_seq_one_letter_code
_entity_poly.pdbx_strand_id
1 'polypeptide(L)'
;MEDGMNRWAFAIPTLLMASMALAQQPEPTELAAVRVVAMHGGPEEFVTVSCKTPDEMTMDDVHRVLDVKDPTKVPGLRKQLVAAATEACSARIEKIMVSRTGDSSDVTWKAAN
;
A
#
# COMPACT_ATOMS: atom_id res chain seq x y z
N MET A 1 -46.54 -32.90 -47.57
CA MET A 1 -47.03 -34.14 -46.92
C MET A 1 -45.88 -34.59 -46.04
N GLU A 2 -45.76 -33.95 -44.88
CA GLU A 2 -46.40 -34.33 -43.60
C GLU A 2 -45.62 -35.46 -42.92
N ASP A 3 -44.86 -35.09 -41.89
CA ASP A 3 -45.01 -35.66 -40.54
C ASP A 3 -44.21 -34.72 -39.60
N GLY A 4 -44.86 -33.85 -38.83
CA GLY A 4 -45.50 -34.29 -37.59
C GLY A 4 -44.51 -34.25 -36.42
N MET A 5 -43.62 -33.24 -36.33
CA MET A 5 -42.61 -33.20 -35.27
C MET A 5 -43.25 -32.85 -33.92
N ASN A 6 -43.14 -33.85 -33.06
CA ASN A 6 -43.93 -34.09 -31.87
C ASN A 6 -43.71 -33.03 -30.77
N ARG A 7 -44.82 -32.57 -30.20
CA ARG A 7 -44.92 -31.66 -29.06
C ARG A 7 -44.46 -32.38 -27.79
N TRP A 8 -43.25 -32.09 -27.32
CA TRP A 8 -42.89 -32.30 -25.92
C TRP A 8 -42.50 -30.96 -25.31
N ALA A 9 -43.39 -30.48 -24.46
CA ALA A 9 -43.23 -29.29 -23.67
C ALA A 9 -42.14 -29.52 -22.62
N PHE A 10 -41.05 -28.76 -22.71
CA PHE A 10 -40.32 -28.32 -21.53
C PHE A 10 -40.38 -26.79 -21.55
N ALA A 11 -41.37 -26.27 -20.83
CA ALA A 11 -41.42 -24.86 -20.49
C ALA A 11 -40.17 -24.56 -19.66
N ILE A 12 -39.25 -23.77 -20.21
CA ILE A 12 -38.11 -23.22 -19.48
C ILE A 12 -38.63 -21.89 -18.89
N PRO A 13 -38.95 -21.80 -17.60
CA PRO A 13 -39.17 -20.50 -16.99
C PRO A 13 -37.79 -19.84 -16.81
N THR A 14 -37.35 -19.12 -17.83
CA THR A 14 -36.32 -18.08 -17.69
C THR A 14 -36.94 -16.90 -16.96
N LEU A 15 -36.90 -16.93 -15.62
CA LEU A 15 -37.08 -15.72 -14.82
C LEU A 15 -35.72 -15.31 -14.27
N LEU A 16 -35.09 -14.43 -15.05
CA LEU A 16 -33.93 -13.63 -14.68
C LEU A 16 -34.19 -12.98 -13.32
N MET A 17 -33.54 -13.47 -12.27
CA MET A 17 -33.44 -12.71 -11.03
C MET A 17 -32.62 -11.45 -11.33
N ALA A 18 -33.23 -10.31 -11.03
CA ALA A 18 -32.63 -9.00 -11.13
C ALA A 18 -31.32 -8.96 -10.33
N SER A 19 -30.20 -8.93 -11.05
CA SER A 19 -28.90 -8.64 -10.50
C SER A 19 -28.88 -7.17 -10.04
N MET A 20 -29.31 -6.91 -8.81
CA MET A 20 -28.87 -5.71 -8.09
C MET A 20 -27.42 -5.94 -7.69
N ALA A 21 -26.53 -5.94 -8.69
CA ALA A 21 -25.13 -5.67 -8.46
C ALA A 21 -25.08 -4.21 -8.02
N LEU A 22 -25.14 -3.97 -6.71
CA LEU A 22 -24.54 -2.79 -6.12
C LEU A 22 -23.08 -2.82 -6.58
N ALA A 23 -22.79 -2.13 -7.67
CA ALA A 23 -21.45 -1.72 -8.00
C ALA A 23 -21.03 -0.80 -6.85
N GLN A 24 -20.49 -1.41 -5.79
CA GLN A 24 -19.63 -0.71 -4.85
C GLN A 24 -18.44 -0.29 -5.70
N GLN A 25 -18.56 0.87 -6.33
CA GLN A 25 -17.43 1.57 -6.92
C GLN A 25 -16.40 1.62 -5.79
N PRO A 26 -15.20 1.04 -5.96
CA PRO A 26 -14.15 1.30 -5.00
C PRO A 26 -13.98 2.81 -5.00
N GLU A 27 -14.43 3.44 -3.92
CA GLU A 27 -14.07 4.81 -3.59
C GLU A 27 -12.57 4.90 -3.83
N PRO A 28 -12.03 5.97 -4.46
CA PRO A 28 -10.60 6.06 -4.65
C PRO A 28 -9.99 5.91 -3.26
N THR A 29 -9.42 4.74 -2.97
CA THR A 29 -8.99 4.37 -1.63
C THR A 29 -7.88 5.35 -1.31
N GLU A 30 -8.22 6.44 -0.63
CA GLU A 30 -7.22 7.38 -0.16
C GLU A 30 -6.29 6.56 0.70
N LEU A 31 -5.02 6.52 0.29
CA LEU A 31 -4.03 5.75 1.00
C LEU A 31 -3.93 6.36 2.41
N ALA A 32 -4.46 5.65 3.41
CA ALA A 32 -4.52 6.17 4.78
C ALA A 32 -3.11 6.29 5.39
N ALA A 33 -2.21 5.41 4.97
CA ALA A 33 -0.84 5.36 5.46
C ALA A 33 0.11 4.64 4.49
N VAL A 34 1.39 4.98 4.58
CA VAL A 34 2.49 4.35 3.86
C VAL A 34 3.29 3.48 4.82
N ARG A 35 3.64 2.27 4.40
CA ARG A 35 4.52 1.37 5.16
C ARG A 35 5.97 1.59 4.73
N VAL A 36 6.80 2.13 5.62
CA VAL A 36 8.24 2.26 5.37
C VAL A 36 8.93 1.05 5.97
N VAL A 37 9.59 0.26 5.13
CA VAL A 37 10.21 -1.02 5.48
C VAL A 37 11.73 -0.92 5.37
N ALA A 38 12.41 -1.23 6.46
CA ALA A 38 13.85 -1.35 6.54
C ALA A 38 14.33 -2.57 5.75
N MET A 39 15.19 -2.34 4.77
CA MET A 39 16.01 -3.38 4.17
C MET A 39 17.36 -3.40 4.86
N HIS A 40 17.38 -4.03 6.04
CA HIS A 40 18.61 -4.53 6.63
C HIS A 40 18.63 -6.05 6.45
N GLY A 41 19.79 -6.69 6.37
CA GLY A 41 19.92 -8.15 6.23
C GLY A 41 19.41 -8.97 7.45
N GLY A 42 18.53 -8.39 8.27
CA GLY A 42 17.87 -8.98 9.44
C GLY A 42 16.34 -8.98 9.28
N PRO A 43 15.56 -9.04 10.39
CA PRO A 43 14.09 -9.06 10.32
C PRO A 43 13.53 -7.77 9.70
N GLU A 44 12.44 -7.89 8.93
CA GLU A 44 11.75 -6.74 8.31
C GLU A 44 11.18 -5.80 9.38
N GLU A 45 11.93 -4.76 9.74
CA GLU A 45 11.41 -3.68 10.56
C GLU A 45 10.62 -2.70 9.70
N PHE A 46 9.50 -2.21 10.24
CA PHE A 46 8.66 -1.27 9.52
C PHE A 46 8.02 -0.25 10.45
N VAL A 47 7.74 0.92 9.89
CA VAL A 47 6.87 1.93 10.49
C VAL A 47 5.73 2.24 9.51
N THR A 48 4.54 2.41 10.06
CA THR A 48 3.39 2.89 9.32
C THR A 48 3.27 4.40 9.53
N VAL A 49 3.25 5.14 8.43
CA VAL A 49 3.25 6.60 8.42
C VAL A 49 1.91 7.08 7.89
N SER A 50 1.15 7.82 8.68
CA SER A 50 -0.13 8.35 8.20
C SER A 50 0.09 9.35 7.07
N CYS A 51 -0.69 9.24 6.00
CA CYS A 51 -0.69 10.23 4.94
C CYS A 51 -1.34 11.56 5.35
N LYS A 52 -2.09 11.56 6.46
CA LYS A 52 -2.70 12.75 7.01
C LYS A 52 -1.73 13.56 7.87
N THR A 53 -0.82 12.90 8.57
CA THR A 53 0.14 13.50 9.51
C THR A 53 1.51 12.84 9.41
N PRO A 54 2.20 12.92 8.25
CA PRO A 54 3.49 12.26 8.08
C PRO A 54 4.58 12.85 8.99
N ASP A 55 4.43 14.08 9.46
CA ASP A 55 5.37 14.76 10.36
C ASP A 55 5.31 14.27 11.82
N GLU A 56 4.24 13.59 12.25
CA GLU A 56 4.11 13.03 13.61
C GLU A 56 5.06 11.87 13.89
N MET A 57 5.74 11.38 12.86
CA MET A 57 6.82 10.40 12.99
C MET A 57 7.85 10.82 14.02
N THR A 58 8.20 9.89 14.92
CA THR A 58 9.15 10.18 16.00
C THR A 58 10.59 9.87 15.60
N MET A 59 11.55 10.37 16.38
CA MET A 59 12.96 9.99 16.21
C MET A 59 13.20 8.51 16.52
N ASP A 60 12.40 7.92 17.41
CA ASP A 60 12.45 6.49 17.76
C ASP A 60 12.07 5.63 16.56
N ASP A 61 11.02 6.01 15.83
CA ASP A 61 10.61 5.32 14.60
C ASP A 61 11.73 5.28 13.56
N VAL A 62 12.48 6.38 13.45
CA VAL A 62 13.62 6.50 12.55
C VAL A 62 14.79 5.63 13.03
N HIS A 63 15.05 5.60 14.34
CA HIS A 63 16.06 4.69 14.91
C HIS A 63 15.73 3.23 14.66
N ARG A 64 14.46 2.85 14.87
CA ARG A 64 13.96 1.48 14.68
C ARG A 64 14.07 1.04 13.23
N VAL A 65 13.70 1.89 12.27
CA VAL A 65 13.70 1.51 10.85
C VAL A 65 15.08 1.62 10.19
N LEU A 66 15.97 2.50 10.65
CA LEU A 66 17.26 2.73 9.98
C LEU A 66 18.48 2.23 10.76
N ASP A 67 18.29 1.59 11.92
CA ASP A 67 19.36 1.15 12.83
C ASP A 67 20.44 2.24 12.99
N VAL A 68 20.00 3.43 13.44
CA VAL A 68 20.88 4.61 13.41
C VAL A 68 21.90 4.56 14.54
N LYS A 69 23.15 4.18 14.20
CA LYS A 69 24.30 4.20 15.13
C LYS A 69 24.71 5.59 15.63
N ASP A 70 24.59 6.62 14.79
CA ASP A 70 24.96 8.00 15.16
C ASP A 70 23.70 8.86 15.40
N PRO A 71 23.36 9.20 16.65
CA PRO A 71 22.12 9.90 16.96
C PRO A 71 22.07 11.33 16.39
N THR A 72 23.22 11.92 16.05
CA THR A 72 23.27 13.28 15.47
C THR A 72 22.72 13.32 14.04
N LYS A 73 22.65 12.18 13.34
CA LYS A 73 22.07 12.08 11.99
C LYS A 73 20.56 11.93 11.99
N VAL A 74 19.97 11.47 13.09
CA VAL A 74 18.54 11.11 13.19
C VAL A 74 17.61 12.27 12.80
N PRO A 75 17.85 13.54 13.20
CA PRO A 75 16.99 14.64 12.78
C PRO A 75 16.98 14.86 11.25
N GLY A 76 18.12 14.65 10.59
CA GLY A 76 18.22 14.75 9.13
C GLY A 76 17.53 13.58 8.43
N LEU A 77 17.69 12.36 8.96
CA LEU A 77 17.04 11.16 8.46
C LEU A 77 15.52 11.21 8.61
N ARG A 78 15.02 11.72 9.75
CA ARG A 78 13.59 11.96 9.96
C ARG A 78 13.01 12.86 8.88
N LYS A 79 13.64 14.00 8.60
CA LYS A 79 13.19 14.91 7.54
C LYS A 79 13.08 14.23 6.18
N GLN A 80 14.06 13.38 5.84
CA GLN A 80 14.02 12.62 4.60
C GLN A 80 12.90 11.58 4.59
N LEU A 81 12.67 10.88 5.71
CA LEU A 81 11.63 9.85 5.82
C LEU A 81 10.22 10.45 5.76
N VAL A 82 10.02 11.62 6.38
CA VAL A 82 8.77 12.41 6.27
C VAL A 82 8.54 12.88 4.82
N ALA A 83 9.58 13.39 4.15
CA ALA A 83 9.48 13.81 2.75
C ALA A 83 9.13 12.63 1.84
N ALA A 84 9.83 11.49 1.98
CA ALA A 84 9.56 10.28 1.21
C ALA A 84 8.15 9.73 1.46
N ALA A 85 7.69 9.72 2.72
CA ALA A 85 6.32 9.33 3.06
C ALA A 85 5.29 10.27 2.43
N THR A 86 5.53 11.58 2.47
CA THR A 86 4.66 12.59 1.83
C THR A 86 4.58 12.40 0.31
N GLU A 87 5.71 12.14 -0.33
CA GLU A 87 5.78 11.85 -1.76
C GLU A 87 5.06 10.53 -2.10
N ALA A 88 5.25 9.47 -1.31
CA ALA A 88 4.57 8.20 -1.51
C ALA A 88 3.05 8.31 -1.30
N CYS A 89 2.60 9.06 -0.29
CA CYS A 89 1.19 9.36 -0.08
C CYS A 89 0.60 10.11 -1.28
N SER A 90 1.32 11.09 -1.82
CA SER A 90 0.92 11.85 -3.01
C SER A 90 0.88 10.97 -4.27
N ALA A 91 1.81 10.02 -4.37
CA ALA A 91 1.93 9.06 -5.47
C ALA A 91 1.06 7.80 -5.28
N ARG A 92 0.33 7.68 -4.17
CA ARG A 92 -0.45 6.49 -3.77
C ARG A 92 0.37 5.20 -3.74
N ILE A 93 1.63 5.29 -3.29
CA ILE A 93 2.54 4.16 -3.13
C ILE A 93 2.40 3.63 -1.71
N GLU A 94 1.89 2.41 -1.55
CA GLU A 94 1.57 1.84 -0.24
C GLU A 94 2.81 1.48 0.59
N LYS A 95 3.94 1.21 -0.07
CA LYS A 95 5.16 0.74 0.58
C LYS A 95 6.41 1.43 0.03
N ILE A 96 7.27 1.88 0.94
CA ILE A 96 8.62 2.36 0.62
C ILE A 96 9.61 1.41 1.28
N MET A 97 10.57 0.94 0.50
CA MET A 97 11.71 0.21 1.02
C MET A 97 12.87 1.17 1.20
N VAL A 98 13.50 1.10 2.36
CA VAL A 98 14.60 1.96 2.74
C VAL A 98 15.83 1.13 3.06
N SER A 99 16.93 1.36 2.35
CA SER A 99 18.21 0.68 2.57
C SER A 99 19.23 1.70 3.03
N ARG A 100 19.96 1.40 4.10
CA ARG A 100 21.11 2.20 4.52
C ARG A 100 22.40 1.59 3.99
N THR A 101 23.23 2.41 3.36
CA THR A 101 24.53 1.98 2.83
C THR A 101 25.64 2.36 3.80
N GLY A 102 26.00 1.43 4.69
CA GLY A 102 27.12 1.57 5.64
C GLY A 102 26.87 2.57 6.78
N ASP A 103 27.94 3.16 7.32
CA ASP A 103 27.88 4.16 8.40
C ASP A 103 27.47 5.55 7.90
N SER A 104 27.48 5.79 6.59
CA SER A 104 27.08 7.06 5.99
C SER A 104 25.58 7.35 6.17
N SER A 105 25.24 8.63 6.08
CA SER A 105 23.85 9.13 6.05
C SER A 105 23.13 8.82 4.73
N ASP A 106 23.79 8.10 3.82
CA ASP A 106 23.26 7.70 2.52
C ASP A 106 22.24 6.59 2.67
N VAL A 107 20.98 7.00 2.54
CA VAL A 107 19.82 6.16 2.52
C VAL A 107 19.30 6.07 1.08
N THR A 108 19.14 4.86 0.58
CA THR A 108 18.51 4.61 -0.72
C THR A 108 17.05 4.26 -0.50
N TRP A 109 16.17 4.95 -1.24
CA TRP A 109 14.73 4.78 -1.19
C TRP A 109 14.27 4.06 -2.46
N LYS A 110 13.43 3.05 -2.31
CA LYS A 110 12.80 2.34 -3.43
C LYS A 110 11.32 2.23 -3.18
N ALA A 111 10.50 2.70 -4.11
CA ALA A 111 9.09 2.36 -4.12
C ALA A 111 8.95 0.83 -4.22
N ALA A 112 8.07 0.27 -3.42
CA ALA A 112 7.67 -1.13 -3.52
C ALA A 112 6.14 -1.18 -3.59
N ASN A 113 5.64 -2.01 -4.49
CA ASN A 113 4.23 -2.30 -4.62
C ASN A 113 3.95 -3.74 -4.20
#